data_AF-A0A2H1FEZ6-F1
#
_entry.id   AF-A0A2H1FEZ6-F1
#
_cell.length_a   1.000
_cell.length_b   1.000
_cell.length_c   1.000
_cell.angle_alpha   90.00
_cell.angle_beta   90.00
_cell.angle_gamma   90.00
#
_symmetry.space_group_name_H-M   'P 1'
#
loop_
_entity.id
_entity.type
_entity.pdbx_description
1 polymer ?
#
loop_
_entity_poly.entity_id
_entity_poly.type
_entity_poly.pdbx_seq_one_letter_code
_entity_poly.pdbx_strand_id
1 'polypeptide(L)'
;MAVKKAISSIDLLIQEKKEFRTKVVGSEELPPLIQGDIINRFDRAMWSMLQGDIEWLQAIKRQLLPDQHRTKIVCRHPKKDHDTDGSGQKYCMNCNANLPSL
;
A
#
# COMPACT_ATOMS: atom_id res chain seq x y z
N MET A 1 12.75 -11.62 1.21
CA MET A 1 11.78 -11.63 2.35
C MET A 1 11.47 -10.24 2.93
N ALA A 2 12.48 -9.42 3.28
CA ALA A 2 12.23 -8.12 3.94
C ALA A 2 11.37 -7.14 3.12
N VAL A 3 11.61 -7.02 1.80
CA VAL A 3 10.84 -6.13 0.91
C VAL A 3 9.37 -6.55 0.81
N LYS A 4 9.09 -7.85 0.65
CA LYS A 4 7.71 -8.38 0.62
C LYS A 4 6.97 -8.09 1.94
N LYS A 5 7.65 -8.26 3.09
CA LYS A 5 7.09 -7.91 4.42
C LYS A 5 6.82 -6.41 4.54
N ALA A 6 7.74 -5.56 4.10
CA ALA A 6 7.57 -4.10 4.12
C ALA A 6 6.36 -3.67 3.27
N ILE A 7 6.18 -4.24 2.08
CA ILE A 7 5.01 -3.96 1.22
C ILE A 7 3.71 -4.38 1.92
N SER A 8 3.66 -5.58 2.52
CA SER A 8 2.46 -6.03 3.25
C SER A 8 2.12 -5.15 4.46
N SER A 9 3.14 -4.64 5.17
CA SER A 9 2.94 -3.71 6.28
C SER A 9 2.38 -2.36 5.79
N ILE A 10 2.87 -1.87 4.65
CA ILE A 10 2.33 -0.64 4.04
C ILE A 10 0.87 -0.83 3.61
N ASP A 11 0.54 -1.99 3.03
CA ASP A 11 -0.84 -2.30 2.64
C ASP A 11 -1.80 -2.33 3.84
N LEU A 12 -1.35 -2.91 4.95
CA LEU A 12 -2.12 -2.91 6.20
C LEU A 12 -2.33 -1.49 6.74
N LEU A 13 -1.30 -0.65 6.76
CA LEU A 13 -1.41 0.76 7.20
C LEU A 13 -2.33 1.59 6.31
N ILE A 14 -2.32 1.37 4.99
CA ILE A 14 -3.25 2.02 4.07
C ILE A 14 -4.69 1.59 4.37
N GLN A 15 -4.91 0.30 4.63
CA GLN A 15 -6.23 -0.24 4.94
C GLN A 15 -6.77 0.35 6.26
N GLU A 16 -5.96 0.37 7.31
CA GLU A 16 -6.33 0.96 8.61
C GLU A 16 -6.71 2.44 8.48
N LYS A 17 -5.93 3.23 7.72
CA LYS A 17 -6.23 4.65 7.48
C LYS A 17 -7.53 4.85 6.70
N LYS A 18 -7.83 3.98 5.73
CA LYS A 18 -9.11 4.01 5.01
C LYS A 18 -10.28 3.65 5.91
N GLU A 19 -10.14 2.62 6.75
CA GLU A 19 -11.19 2.23 7.68
C GLU A 19 -11.45 3.30 8.73
N PHE A 20 -10.40 3.92 9.27
CA PHE A 20 -10.52 5.04 10.19
C PHE A 20 -11.28 6.21 9.54
N ARG A 21 -10.91 6.55 8.31
CA ARG A 21 -11.60 7.57 7.51
C ARG A 21 -13.10 7.27 7.37
N THR A 22 -13.47 6.04 7.05
CA THR A 22 -14.88 5.64 6.90
C THR A 22 -15.63 5.66 8.24
N LYS A 23 -15.03 5.14 9.32
CA LYS A 23 -15.69 4.99 10.63
C LYS A 23 -15.81 6.31 11.41
N VAL A 24 -14.85 7.22 11.26
CA VAL A 24 -14.74 8.43 12.09
C VAL A 24 -15.14 9.69 11.33
N VAL A 25 -14.80 9.77 10.04
CA VAL A 25 -15.05 10.98 9.22
C VAL A 25 -16.19 10.76 8.22
N GLY A 26 -16.49 9.50 7.88
CA GLY A 26 -17.51 9.11 6.90
C GLY A 26 -18.91 8.87 7.47
N SER A 27 -19.18 9.16 8.75
CA SER A 27 -20.58 9.14 9.23
C SER A 27 -21.31 10.34 8.64
N GLU A 28 -22.05 10.13 7.55
CA GLU A 28 -22.97 11.10 6.95
C GLU A 28 -24.09 11.55 7.91
N GLU A 29 -24.19 10.96 9.10
CA GLU A 29 -25.16 11.31 10.13
C GLU A 29 -24.46 11.84 11.40
N LEU A 30 -23.79 12.98 11.30
CA LEU A 30 -23.62 13.80 12.50
C LEU A 30 -24.98 14.48 12.77
N PRO A 31 -25.60 14.29 13.95
CA PRO A 31 -26.87 14.93 14.26
C PRO A 31 -26.77 16.46 14.09
N PRO A 32 -27.80 17.12 13.54
CA PRO A 32 -27.75 18.52 13.09
C PRO A 32 -27.49 19.57 14.20
N LEU A 33 -27.29 19.13 15.44
CA LEU A 33 -27.17 19.98 16.62
C LEU A 33 -25.74 20.37 17.00
N ILE A 34 -24.72 19.93 16.25
CA ILE A 34 -23.32 20.34 16.47
C ILE A 34 -22.60 20.67 15.15
N GLN A 35 -23.30 21.23 14.16
CA GLN A 35 -22.63 21.80 12.97
C GLN A 35 -22.10 23.21 13.27
N GLY A 36 -21.13 23.27 14.18
CA GLY A 36 -20.25 24.42 14.28
C GLY A 36 -19.29 24.43 13.11
N ASP A 37 -19.08 25.58 12.49
CA ASP A 37 -18.17 25.79 11.35
C ASP A 37 -16.73 25.29 11.63
N ILE A 38 -16.37 25.18 12.92
CA ILE A 38 -15.11 24.64 13.43
C ILE A 38 -15.02 23.11 13.28
N ILE A 39 -16.07 22.35 13.61
CA ILE A 39 -16.08 20.88 13.53
C ILE A 39 -15.94 20.45 12.06
N ASN A 40 -16.68 21.10 11.16
CA ASN A 40 -16.55 20.89 9.72
C ASN A 40 -15.16 21.24 9.15
N ARG A 41 -14.42 22.17 9.78
CA ARG A 41 -13.03 22.48 9.41
C ARG A 41 -12.07 21.42 9.93
N PHE A 42 -12.28 20.94 11.16
CA PHE A 42 -11.49 19.84 11.72
C PHE A 42 -11.68 18.55 10.92
N ASP A 43 -12.91 18.20 10.55
CA ASP A 43 -13.18 17.01 9.75
C ASP A 43 -12.52 17.07 8.37
N ARG A 44 -12.62 18.23 7.70
CA ARG A 44 -11.92 18.45 6.41
C ARG A 44 -10.40 18.42 6.55
N ALA A 45 -9.85 19.00 7.60
CA ALA A 45 -8.41 18.97 7.86
C ALA A 45 -7.91 17.54 8.14
N MET A 46 -8.62 16.78 8.97
CA MET A 46 -8.32 15.37 9.23
C MET A 46 -8.45 14.52 7.96
N TRP A 47 -9.49 14.75 7.15
CA TRP A 47 -9.66 14.06 5.88
C TRP A 47 -8.51 14.32 4.91
N SER A 48 -8.11 15.58 4.77
CA SER A 48 -6.98 15.98 3.92
C SER A 48 -5.66 15.37 4.41
N MET A 49 -5.44 15.34 5.73
CA MET A 49 -4.25 14.73 6.33
C MET A 49 -4.21 13.22 6.08
N LEU A 50 -5.32 12.51 6.33
CA LEU A 50 -5.41 11.06 6.09
C LEU A 50 -5.23 10.70 4.61
N GLN A 51 -5.78 11.52 3.71
CA GLN A 51 -5.59 11.36 2.27
C GLN A 51 -4.12 11.54 1.87
N GLY A 52 -3.46 12.57 2.40
CA GLY A 52 -2.02 12.81 2.18
C GLY A 52 -1.16 11.64 2.67
N ASP A 53 -1.45 11.10 3.85
CA ASP A 53 -0.75 9.94 4.39
C ASP A 53 -0.90 8.70 3.50
N ILE A 54 -2.12 8.45 2.99
CA ILE A 54 -2.38 7.34 2.07
C ILE A 54 -1.58 7.52 0.77
N GLU A 55 -1.54 8.72 0.21
CA GLU A 55 -0.76 9.02 -1.00
C GLU A 55 0.73 8.84 -0.78
N TRP A 56 1.24 9.25 0.38
CA TRP A 56 2.64 9.09 0.74
C TRP A 56 3.03 7.61 0.92
N LEU A 57 2.20 6.83 1.62
CA LEU A 57 2.38 5.38 1.75
C LEU A 57 2.33 4.68 0.40
N GLN A 58 1.43 5.09 -0.50
CA GLN A 58 1.39 4.58 -1.88
C GLN A 58 2.66 4.93 -2.66
N ALA A 59 3.21 6.14 -2.49
CA ALA A 59 4.46 6.54 -3.13
C ALA A 59 5.64 5.70 -2.65
N ILE A 60 5.77 5.45 -1.34
CA ILE A 60 6.79 4.54 -0.79
C ILE A 60 6.62 3.13 -1.35
N LYS A 61 5.39 2.61 -1.34
CA LYS A 61 5.10 1.29 -1.91
C LYS A 61 5.57 1.21 -3.37
N ARG A 62 5.33 2.24 -4.17
CA ARG A 62 5.79 2.32 -5.57
C ARG A 62 7.32 2.34 -5.70
N GLN A 63 8.04 2.97 -4.78
CA GLN A 63 9.51 2.97 -4.79
C GLN A 63 10.12 1.64 -4.33
N LEU A 64 9.45 0.95 -3.41
CA LEU A 64 9.86 -0.39 -2.93
C LEU A 64 9.50 -1.50 -3.91
N LEU A 65 8.48 -1.29 -4.73
CA LEU A 65 8.22 -2.14 -5.87
C LEU A 65 9.32 -1.86 -6.90
N PRO A 66 10.16 -2.85 -7.26
CA PRO A 66 11.03 -2.69 -8.43
C PRO A 66 10.16 -2.31 -9.65
N ASP A 67 10.71 -1.59 -10.64
CA ASP A 67 10.06 -1.03 -11.87
C ASP A 67 9.24 -2.01 -12.75
N GLN A 68 9.05 -3.20 -12.26
CA GLN A 68 8.32 -4.37 -12.72
C GLN A 68 6.84 -4.14 -13.08
N HIS A 69 6.22 -3.05 -12.61
CA HIS A 69 4.87 -2.68 -13.01
C HIS A 69 4.80 -1.87 -14.32
N ARG A 70 5.93 -1.48 -14.92
CA ARG A 70 5.94 -0.80 -16.23
C ARG A 70 6.22 -1.70 -17.42
N THR A 71 6.85 -2.86 -17.23
CA THR A 71 7.16 -3.79 -18.32
C THR A 71 7.42 -5.18 -17.75
N LYS A 72 6.77 -6.19 -18.35
CA LYS A 72 7.00 -7.64 -18.18
C LYS A 72 8.44 -7.94 -17.73
N ILE A 73 8.62 -8.38 -16.48
CA ILE A 73 9.93 -8.56 -15.88
C ILE A 73 10.63 -9.72 -16.58
N VAL A 74 11.51 -9.40 -17.52
CA VAL A 74 12.53 -10.35 -17.95
C VAL A 74 13.62 -10.27 -16.92
N CYS A 75 13.56 -11.13 -15.89
CA CYS A 75 14.67 -11.27 -14.97
C CYS A 75 15.93 -11.64 -15.75
N ARG A 76 16.93 -10.75 -15.76
CA ARG A 76 18.23 -10.96 -16.42
C ARG A 76 19.28 -11.59 -15.49
N HIS A 77 18.92 -11.85 -14.24
CA HIS A 77 19.82 -12.49 -13.29
C HIS A 77 20.04 -13.96 -13.67
N PRO A 78 21.24 -14.50 -13.41
CA PRO A 78 21.53 -15.89 -13.74
C PRO A 78 20.60 -16.84 -12.96
N LYS A 79 20.29 -17.99 -13.56
CA LYS A 79 19.33 -18.97 -13.00
C LYS A 79 19.67 -19.46 -11.58
N LYS A 80 20.94 -19.35 -11.17
CA LYS A 80 21.39 -19.66 -9.80
C LYS A 80 20.78 -18.74 -8.74
N ASP A 81 20.37 -17.53 -9.15
CA ASP A 81 19.73 -16.55 -8.28
C ASP A 81 18.21 -16.73 -8.24
N HIS A 82 17.69 -17.81 -8.85
CA HIS A 82 16.27 -18.16 -8.83
C HIS A 82 16.02 -19.24 -7.79
N ASP A 83 14.98 -19.05 -7.00
CA ASP A 83 14.56 -19.96 -5.94
C ASP A 83 13.05 -20.18 -6.02
N THR A 84 12.53 -21.17 -5.28
CA THR A 84 11.12 -21.51 -5.23
C THR A 84 10.62 -21.35 -3.80
N ASP A 85 9.54 -20.60 -3.60
CA ASP A 85 8.98 -20.47 -2.26
C ASP A 85 8.18 -21.73 -1.85
N GLY A 86 7.71 -21.75 -0.60
CA GLY A 86 6.95 -22.88 -0.04
C GLY A 86 5.61 -23.15 -0.73
N SER A 87 5.16 -22.28 -1.65
CA SER A 87 3.96 -22.48 -2.47
C SER A 87 4.25 -23.01 -3.87
N GLY A 88 5.54 -23.23 -4.21
CA GLY A 88 5.96 -23.65 -5.54
C GLY A 88 6.15 -22.49 -6.53
N GLN A 89 5.99 -21.24 -6.10
CA GLN A 89 6.17 -20.07 -6.96
C GLN A 89 7.67 -19.75 -7.10
N LYS A 90 8.16 -19.75 -8.35
CA LYS A 90 9.55 -19.34 -8.65
C LYS A 90 9.71 -17.84 -8.49
N TYR A 91 10.83 -17.42 -7.91
CA TYR A 91 11.19 -16.03 -7.75
C TYR A 91 12.70 -15.83 -7.89
N CYS A 92 13.11 -14.62 -8.26
CA CYS A 92 14.51 -14.20 -8.30
C CYS A 92 14.90 -13.63 -6.93
N MET A 93 15.91 -14.19 -6.26
CA MET A 93 16.37 -13.71 -4.95
C MET A 93 16.96 -12.30 -5.02
N ASN A 94 17.63 -11.96 -6.13
CA ASN A 94 18.32 -10.67 -6.27
C ASN A 94 17.36 -9.50 -6.58
N CYS A 95 16.30 -9.79 -7.33
CA CYS A 95 15.32 -8.81 -7.79
C CYS A 95 13.95 -8.95 -7.13
N ASN A 96 13.78 -9.93 -6.24
CA ASN A 96 12.54 -10.34 -5.57
C ASN A 96 11.33 -10.46 -6.51
N ALA A 97 11.59 -10.65 -7.81
CA ALA A 97 10.60 -10.77 -8.87
C ALA A 97 9.97 -12.15 -8.83
N ASN A 98 8.65 -12.25 -8.91
CA ASN A 98 8.01 -13.52 -9.24
C ASN A 98 8.32 -13.84 -10.71
N LEU A 99 8.81 -15.05 -10.95
CA LEU A 99 9.14 -15.55 -12.28
C LEU A 99 7.96 -16.36 -12.82
N PRO A 100 7.64 -16.29 -14.11
CA PRO A 100 6.61 -17.14 -14.69
C PRO A 100 7.00 -18.61 -14.48
N SER A 101 6.05 -19.41 -14.00
CA SER A 101 6.14 -20.86 -14.06
C SER A 101 6.12 -21.26 -15.54
N LEU A 102 7.15 -21.99 -15.97
CA LEU A 102 7.19 -22.65 -17.29
C LEU A 102 6.05 -23.65 -17.41
#